data_AF-B4G639-F1
#
_entry.id   AF-B4G639-F1
#
_cell.length_a   1.000
_cell.length_b   1.000
_cell.length_c   1.000
_cell.angle_alpha   90.00
_cell.angle_beta   90.00
_cell.angle_gamma   90.00
#
_symmetry.space_group_name_H-M   'P 1'
#
loop_
_entity.id
_entity.type
_entity.pdbx_description
1 polymer ?
#
loop_
_entity_poly.entity_id
_entity_poly.type
_entity_poly.pdbx_seq_one_letter_code
_entity_poly.pdbx_strand_id
1 'polypeptide(L)'
;MFSQAPVLSSQKSKLLSLDEQLIRQLFYKYHTLELSKALDKQSATSHISNVSKRLQELAKAKQSPKVLNTRPPWHLTWPMRTFKASDRLTLLAKSRMPSIEKLYNPFSVAQRALTYKATERINLLAVPRKRTPAVVEYSDIQVRSTRKGFRPGHLTLRLYNLAAPKLREDTTIRRKPFTVRRSAMRAKLTPRLEQLSQPRQQFSCNWE
;
A
#
# COMPACT_ATOMS: atom_id res chain seq x y z
N MET A 1 -54.64 -13.34 -10.25
CA MET A 1 -54.40 -12.79 -11.61
C MET A 1 -52.92 -12.43 -11.72
N PHE A 2 -52.16 -13.27 -12.43
CA PHE A 2 -50.76 -13.00 -12.80
C PHE A 2 -50.73 -12.74 -14.31
N SER A 3 -50.10 -11.66 -14.75
CA SER A 3 -49.85 -11.38 -16.16
C SER A 3 -48.37 -11.11 -16.35
N GLN A 4 -47.72 -11.98 -17.12
CA GLN A 4 -46.40 -11.79 -17.73
C GLN A 4 -46.61 -11.79 -19.24
N ALA A 5 -45.95 -10.87 -19.95
CA ALA A 5 -45.88 -10.85 -21.41
C ALA A 5 -44.40 -10.86 -21.85
N PRO A 6 -44.01 -11.65 -22.87
CA PRO A 6 -42.69 -11.57 -23.49
C PRO A 6 -42.70 -10.81 -24.84
N VAL A 7 -41.60 -10.11 -25.13
CA VAL A 7 -41.34 -9.41 -26.40
C VAL A 7 -40.42 -10.27 -27.28
N LEU A 8 -40.82 -10.50 -28.53
CA LEU A 8 -40.04 -11.21 -29.56
C LEU A 8 -39.32 -10.22 -30.51
N SER A 9 -38.06 -10.57 -30.83
CA SER A 9 -37.16 -9.92 -31.78
C SER A 9 -37.35 -10.39 -33.23
N SER A 10 -37.19 -9.51 -34.23
CA SER A 10 -37.00 -9.93 -35.63
C SER A 10 -36.22 -8.88 -36.45
N GLN A 11 -35.00 -9.21 -36.87
CA GLN A 11 -34.21 -8.45 -37.86
C GLN A 11 -34.39 -9.10 -39.25
N LYS A 12 -34.69 -8.30 -40.28
CA LYS A 12 -34.76 -8.71 -41.70
C LYS A 12 -33.64 -8.00 -42.49
N SER A 13 -32.71 -8.74 -43.08
CA SER A 13 -31.70 -8.23 -44.02
C SER A 13 -32.19 -8.37 -45.47
N LYS A 14 -32.17 -7.27 -46.24
CA LYS A 14 -32.49 -7.24 -47.68
C LYS A 14 -31.29 -7.72 -48.50
N LEU A 15 -31.50 -8.69 -49.38
CA LEU A 15 -30.50 -9.16 -50.35
C LEU A 15 -30.39 -8.14 -51.50
N LEU A 16 -29.16 -7.69 -51.81
CA LEU A 16 -28.85 -6.73 -52.88
C LEU A 16 -28.90 -7.40 -54.27
N SER A 17 -29.35 -6.64 -55.28
CA SER A 17 -29.55 -7.12 -56.66
C SER A 17 -28.25 -7.57 -57.34
N LEU A 18 -28.34 -8.56 -58.22
CA LEU A 18 -27.18 -9.15 -58.93
C LEU A 18 -26.34 -8.11 -59.69
N ASP A 19 -26.99 -7.09 -60.27
CA ASP A 19 -26.29 -6.04 -61.03
C ASP A 19 -25.35 -5.22 -60.15
N GLU A 20 -25.73 -4.95 -58.89
CA GLU A 20 -24.88 -4.22 -57.95
C GLU A 20 -23.67 -5.05 -57.51
N GLN A 21 -23.82 -6.38 -57.44
CA GLN A 21 -22.70 -7.27 -57.14
C GLN A 21 -21.68 -7.29 -58.29
N LEU A 22 -22.18 -7.28 -59.53
CA LEU A 22 -21.33 -7.28 -60.72
C LEU A 22 -20.54 -5.97 -60.85
N ILE A 23 -21.18 -4.82 -60.58
CA ILE A 23 -20.51 -3.51 -60.58
C ILE A 23 -19.38 -3.48 -59.54
N ARG A 24 -19.62 -4.00 -58.32
CA ARG A 24 -18.60 -4.06 -57.27
C ARG A 24 -17.43 -4.96 -57.68
N GLN A 25 -17.70 -6.12 -58.27
CA GLN A 25 -16.63 -7.02 -58.73
C GLN A 25 -15.76 -6.37 -59.80
N LEU A 26 -16.36 -5.65 -60.76
CA LEU A 26 -15.59 -4.93 -61.79
C LEU A 26 -14.74 -3.81 -61.19
N PHE A 27 -15.29 -3.05 -60.24
CA PHE A 27 -14.56 -1.99 -59.54
C PHE A 27 -13.32 -2.53 -58.81
N TYR A 28 -13.46 -3.63 -58.06
CA TYR A 28 -12.32 -4.24 -57.36
C TYR A 28 -11.26 -4.77 -58.34
N LYS A 29 -11.68 -5.40 -59.44
CA LYS A 29 -10.75 -5.94 -60.43
C LYS A 29 -9.92 -4.83 -61.09
N TYR A 30 -10.54 -3.69 -61.40
CA TYR A 30 -9.84 -2.54 -61.97
C TYR A 30 -8.80 -1.97 -61.00
N HIS A 31 -9.20 -1.71 -59.74
CA HIS A 31 -8.29 -1.15 -58.73
C HIS A 31 -7.09 -2.05 -58.43
N THR A 32 -7.26 -3.37 -58.43
CA THR A 32 -6.11 -4.29 -58.22
C THR A 32 -5.07 -4.21 -59.33
N LEU A 33 -5.49 -4.02 -60.59
CA LEU A 33 -4.58 -3.91 -61.73
C LEU A 33 -3.85 -2.57 -61.77
N GLU A 34 -4.49 -1.51 -61.27
CA GLU A 34 -3.89 -0.19 -61.17
C GLU A 34 -2.78 -0.16 -60.10
N LEU A 35 -3.01 -0.83 -58.97
CA LEU A 35 -2.03 -0.96 -57.90
C LEU A 35 -0.80 -1.80 -58.31
N SER A 36 -0.99 -2.88 -59.09
CA SER A 36 0.15 -3.70 -59.53
C SER A 36 1.06 -2.93 -60.50
N LYS A 37 0.49 -2.16 -61.43
CA LYS A 37 1.26 -1.32 -62.37
C LYS A 37 2.04 -0.19 -61.67
N ALA A 38 1.57 0.28 -60.51
CA ALA A 38 2.27 1.28 -59.71
C ALA A 38 3.47 0.67 -58.97
N LEU A 39 3.37 -0.59 -58.54
CA LEU A 39 4.43 -1.28 -57.80
C LEU A 39 5.65 -1.61 -58.68
N ASP A 40 5.41 -2.03 -59.92
CA ASP A 40 6.49 -2.41 -60.85
C ASP A 40 7.35 -1.21 -61.32
N LYS A 41 6.81 0.02 -61.26
CA LYS A 41 7.59 1.24 -61.53
C LYS A 41 8.54 1.62 -60.39
N GLN A 42 8.32 1.11 -59.17
CA GLN A 42 9.17 1.40 -58.01
C GLN A 42 10.29 0.38 -57.81
N SER A 43 10.18 -0.82 -58.39
CA SER A 43 11.21 -1.86 -58.27
C SER A 43 12.36 -1.71 -59.28
N ALA A 44 12.19 -0.93 -60.36
CA ALA A 44 13.23 -0.69 -61.36
C ALA A 44 14.29 0.35 -60.95
N THR A 45 14.09 1.07 -59.84
CA THR A 45 15.04 2.07 -59.31
C THR A 45 15.52 1.71 -57.91
N SER A 46 16.09 0.52 -57.76
CA SER A 46 16.85 0.19 -56.54
C SER A 46 18.21 -0.39 -56.91
N HIS A 47 19.19 0.52 -57.09
CA HIS A 47 20.61 0.21 -56.94
C HIS A 47 20.86 -0.28 -55.50
N ILE A 48 20.62 -1.56 -55.24
CA ILE A 48 20.99 -2.21 -53.97
C ILE A 48 21.99 -3.31 -54.31
N SER A 49 23.22 -2.91 -54.62
CA SER A 49 24.33 -3.85 -54.79
C SER A 49 25.63 -3.27 -54.23
N ASN A 50 25.55 -2.62 -53.07
CA ASN A 50 26.71 -2.31 -52.22
C ASN A 50 26.22 -2.07 -50.78
N VAL A 51 25.66 -3.10 -50.16
CA VAL A 51 25.44 -3.09 -48.71
C VAL A 51 26.82 -3.07 -48.06
N SER A 52 27.16 -1.97 -47.38
CA SER A 52 28.48 -1.79 -46.76
C SER A 52 28.84 -2.98 -45.86
N LYS A 53 30.11 -3.38 -45.83
CA LYS A 53 30.61 -4.49 -44.98
C LYS A 53 30.17 -4.35 -43.52
N ARG A 54 30.05 -3.11 -43.04
CA ARG A 54 29.54 -2.77 -41.71
C ARG A 54 28.09 -3.18 -41.49
N LEU A 55 27.21 -3.01 -42.49
CA LEU A 55 25.82 -3.46 -42.39
C LEU A 55 25.73 -5.00 -42.37
N GLN A 56 26.59 -5.70 -43.12
CA GLN A 56 26.67 -7.16 -43.03
C GLN A 56 27.18 -7.64 -41.67
N GLU A 57 28.14 -6.93 -41.06
CA GLU A 57 28.59 -7.23 -39.69
C GLU A 57 27.51 -7.01 -38.64
N LEU A 58 26.74 -5.92 -38.76
CA LEU A 58 25.63 -5.63 -37.85
C LEU A 58 24.44 -6.58 -38.06
N ALA A 59 24.27 -7.13 -39.26
CA ALA A 59 23.27 -8.13 -39.55
C ALA A 59 23.62 -9.53 -38.99
N LYS A 60 24.87 -9.79 -38.60
CA LYS A 60 25.23 -11.04 -37.93
C LYS A 60 24.61 -11.04 -36.53
N ALA A 61 23.79 -12.06 -36.25
CA ALA A 61 23.17 -12.23 -34.94
C ALA A 61 24.25 -12.28 -33.85
N LYS A 62 24.13 -11.42 -32.84
CA LYS A 62 24.99 -11.46 -31.65
C LYS A 62 24.84 -12.83 -30.99
N GLN A 63 25.90 -13.63 -31.02
CA GLN A 63 25.93 -14.86 -30.25
C GLN A 63 25.94 -14.47 -28.77
N SER A 64 24.94 -14.92 -28.01
CA SER A 64 24.98 -14.84 -26.56
C SER A 64 26.22 -15.60 -26.09
N PRO A 65 27.02 -15.05 -25.16
CA PRO A 65 28.18 -15.76 -24.64
C PRO A 65 27.71 -17.14 -24.15
N LYS A 66 28.30 -18.21 -24.68
CA LYS A 66 28.04 -19.57 -24.22
C LYS A 66 28.46 -19.60 -22.76
N VAL A 67 27.47 -19.69 -21.87
CA VAL A 67 27.69 -19.85 -20.43
C VAL A 67 28.26 -21.25 -20.21
N LEU A 68 29.57 -21.37 -20.38
CA LEU A 68 30.32 -22.57 -20.06
C LEU A 68 30.30 -22.72 -18.54
N ASN A 69 29.50 -23.69 -18.08
CA ASN A 69 29.49 -24.22 -16.71
C ASN A 69 28.99 -23.25 -15.63
N THR A 70 27.73 -22.83 -15.72
CA THR A 70 26.99 -22.44 -14.51
C THR A 70 26.69 -23.69 -13.70
N ARG A 71 27.49 -23.92 -12.65
CA ARG A 71 27.03 -24.79 -11.55
C ARG A 71 25.63 -24.32 -11.17
N PRO A 72 24.67 -25.25 -10.97
CA PRO A 72 23.33 -24.86 -10.55
C PRO A 72 23.43 -23.95 -9.31
N PRO A 73 22.62 -22.87 -9.22
CA PRO A 73 22.83 -21.81 -8.23
C PRO A 73 22.70 -22.27 -6.77
N TRP A 74 22.23 -23.51 -6.55
CA TRP A 74 22.07 -24.16 -5.24
C TRP A 74 23.29 -24.97 -4.76
N HIS A 75 24.37 -25.11 -5.55
CA HIS A 75 25.56 -25.80 -5.06
C HIS A 75 26.42 -24.89 -4.18
N LEU A 76 26.51 -25.23 -2.89
CA LEU A 76 27.45 -24.63 -1.95
C LEU A 76 28.89 -24.73 -2.47
N THR A 77 29.54 -23.58 -2.63
CA THR A 77 30.96 -23.52 -2.99
C THR A 77 31.83 -24.02 -1.83
N TRP A 78 33.05 -24.47 -2.13
CA TRP A 78 33.97 -24.96 -1.10
C TRP A 78 34.21 -23.93 0.03
N PRO A 79 34.41 -22.63 -0.25
CA PRO A 79 34.53 -21.61 0.80
C PRO A 79 33.29 -21.48 1.69
N MET A 80 32.09 -21.65 1.14
CA MET A 80 30.85 -21.63 1.92
C MET A 80 30.75 -22.82 2.87
N ARG A 81 31.27 -24.00 2.47
CA ARG A 81 31.29 -25.21 3.31
C ARG A 81 32.27 -25.09 4.47
N THR A 82 33.41 -24.45 4.25
CA THR A 82 34.48 -24.31 5.26
C THR A 82 34.39 -23.00 6.04
N PHE A 83 33.39 -22.16 5.78
CA PHE A 83 33.23 -20.88 6.43
C PHE A 83 32.94 -21.03 7.92
N LYS A 84 33.82 -20.48 8.77
CA LYS A 84 33.55 -20.33 10.20
C LYS A 84 32.98 -18.94 10.47
N ALA A 85 31.77 -18.89 11.01
CA ALA A 85 31.12 -17.63 11.36
C ALA A 85 31.88 -16.92 12.49
N SER A 86 32.04 -15.61 12.37
CA SER A 86 32.61 -14.78 13.43
C SER A 86 31.66 -14.62 14.61
N ASP A 87 32.18 -14.28 15.78
CA ASP A 87 31.39 -14.04 17.00
C ASP A 87 30.30 -12.99 16.80
N ARG A 88 30.56 -12.00 15.94
CA ARG A 88 29.56 -11.00 15.55
C ARG A 88 28.39 -11.63 14.80
N LEU A 89 28.66 -12.53 13.85
CA LEU A 89 27.62 -13.20 13.08
C LEU A 89 26.81 -14.16 13.95
N THR A 90 27.46 -14.87 14.87
CA THR A 90 26.75 -15.74 15.82
C THR A 90 25.88 -14.94 16.78
N LEU A 91 26.35 -13.79 17.25
CA LEU A 91 25.56 -12.88 18.10
C LEU A 91 24.35 -12.31 17.34
N LEU A 92 24.53 -11.93 16.08
CA LEU A 92 23.43 -11.44 15.24
C LEU A 92 22.41 -12.53 14.90
N ALA A 93 22.85 -13.78 14.80
CA ALA A 93 21.99 -14.94 14.55
C ALA A 93 21.17 -15.36 15.77
N LYS A 94 21.54 -14.95 16.99
CA LYS A 94 20.73 -15.20 18.19
C LYS A 94 19.39 -14.49 18.04
N SER A 95 18.29 -15.22 18.25
CA SER A 95 16.95 -14.65 18.21
C SER A 95 16.85 -13.52 19.22
N ARG A 96 16.35 -12.35 18.79
CA ARG A 96 16.08 -11.21 19.67
C ARG A 96 14.88 -11.42 20.59
N MET A 97 14.16 -12.52 20.42
CA MET A 97 13.07 -12.90 21.29
C MET A 97 13.65 -13.22 22.67
N PRO A 98 13.17 -12.58 23.75
CA PRO A 98 13.52 -13.03 25.10
C PRO A 98 13.16 -14.51 25.23
N SER A 99 13.97 -15.27 25.99
CA SER A 99 13.79 -16.70 26.18
C SER A 99 12.31 -17.02 26.45
N ILE A 100 11.82 -18.07 25.79
CA ILE A 100 10.46 -18.64 25.95
C ILE A 100 10.20 -19.09 27.41
N GLU A 101 11.15 -18.92 28.32
CA GLU A 101 11.03 -19.20 29.76
C GLU A 101 10.01 -18.32 30.48
N LYS A 102 9.56 -17.21 29.88
CA LYS A 102 8.28 -16.62 30.27
C LYS A 102 7.18 -17.47 29.65
N LEU A 103 6.94 -18.64 30.23
CA LEU A 103 5.76 -19.47 30.02
C LEU A 103 4.52 -18.58 30.22
N TYR A 104 4.03 -18.01 29.14
CA TYR A 104 2.73 -17.37 29.09
C TYR A 104 1.71 -18.48 29.33
N ASN A 105 1.26 -18.62 30.58
CA ASN A 105 0.18 -19.53 30.90
C ASN A 105 -1.12 -18.86 30.42
N PRO A 106 -1.76 -19.36 29.34
CA PRO A 106 -2.96 -18.74 28.79
C PRO A 106 -4.14 -18.77 29.77
N PHE A 107 -4.07 -19.60 30.82
CA PHE A 107 -5.06 -19.71 31.87
C PHE A 107 -4.66 -18.96 33.15
N SER A 108 -3.56 -18.21 33.15
CA SER A 108 -3.19 -17.39 34.30
C SER A 108 -4.18 -16.23 34.44
N VAL A 109 -4.89 -16.20 35.56
CA VAL A 109 -5.77 -15.09 35.92
C VAL A 109 -5.00 -14.12 36.81
N ALA A 110 -5.10 -12.82 36.54
CA ALA A 110 -4.48 -11.81 37.38
C ALA A 110 -5.07 -11.85 38.79
N GLN A 111 -4.22 -11.82 39.82
CA GLN A 111 -4.65 -11.93 41.23
C GLN A 111 -5.70 -10.88 41.62
N ARG A 112 -5.61 -9.68 41.04
CA ARG A 112 -6.62 -8.61 41.23
C ARG A 112 -8.00 -8.99 40.74
N ALA A 113 -8.12 -9.81 39.69
CA ALA A 113 -9.40 -10.29 39.19
C ALA A 113 -10.04 -11.29 40.16
N LEU A 114 -9.24 -12.11 40.84
CA LEU A 114 -9.72 -13.06 41.86
C LEU A 114 -10.23 -12.35 43.12
N THR A 115 -9.60 -11.24 43.49
CA THR A 115 -9.97 -10.45 44.68
C THR A 115 -10.93 -9.30 44.39
N TYR A 116 -11.35 -9.11 43.13
CA TYR A 116 -12.15 -7.96 42.73
C TYR A 116 -13.55 -8.03 43.34
N LYS A 117 -13.97 -6.94 43.99
CA LYS A 117 -15.36 -6.75 44.43
C LYS A 117 -16.08 -5.84 43.44
N ALA A 118 -17.26 -6.26 43.00
CA ALA A 118 -18.08 -5.47 42.10
C ALA A 118 -18.45 -4.13 42.75
N THR A 119 -18.33 -3.05 41.97
CA THR A 119 -18.73 -1.71 42.43
C THR A 119 -20.24 -1.60 42.56
N GLU A 120 -20.71 -0.66 43.38
CA GLU A 120 -22.14 -0.40 43.57
C GLU A 120 -22.88 -0.16 42.25
N ARG A 121 -22.25 0.60 41.33
CA ARG A 121 -22.80 0.82 39.99
C ARG A 121 -22.98 -0.47 39.20
N ILE A 122 -22.01 -1.38 39.24
CA ILE A 122 -22.10 -2.68 38.55
C ILE A 122 -23.24 -3.51 39.15
N ASN A 123 -23.36 -3.52 40.48
CA ASN A 123 -24.44 -4.22 41.17
C ASN A 123 -25.81 -3.65 40.78
N LEU A 124 -25.94 -2.33 40.69
CA LEU A 124 -27.17 -1.67 40.22
C LEU A 124 -27.52 -2.03 38.77
N LEU A 125 -26.52 -2.10 37.89
CA LEU A 125 -26.72 -2.48 36.48
C LEU A 125 -27.02 -3.97 36.31
N ALA A 126 -26.54 -4.82 37.23
CA ALA A 126 -26.81 -6.24 37.23
C ALA A 126 -28.25 -6.59 37.64
N VAL A 127 -28.98 -5.66 38.27
CA VAL A 127 -30.39 -5.88 38.61
C VAL A 127 -31.22 -5.98 37.33
N PRO A 128 -31.89 -7.12 37.07
CA PRO A 128 -32.73 -7.28 35.89
C PRO A 128 -33.88 -6.27 35.94
N ARG A 129 -34.11 -5.58 34.82
CA ARG A 129 -35.24 -4.67 34.69
C ARG A 129 -36.54 -5.46 34.83
N LYS A 130 -37.27 -5.22 35.92
CA LYS A 130 -38.62 -5.74 36.10
C LYS A 130 -39.50 -5.18 34.98
N ARG A 131 -40.03 -6.05 34.10
CA ARG A 131 -41.07 -5.66 33.15
C ARG A 131 -42.34 -5.45 33.95
N THR A 132 -42.80 -4.21 34.08
CA THR A 132 -44.18 -3.95 34.50
C THR A 132 -45.10 -4.50 33.41
N PRO A 133 -46.14 -5.28 33.73
CA PRO A 133 -47.14 -5.65 32.73
C PRO A 133 -47.72 -4.36 32.16
N ALA A 134 -47.71 -4.22 30.84
CA ALA A 134 -48.28 -3.08 30.15
C ALA A 134 -49.80 -3.13 30.37
N VAL A 135 -50.29 -2.37 31.33
CA VAL A 135 -51.71 -2.01 31.37
C VAL A 135 -51.91 -1.04 30.21
N VAL A 136 -52.43 -1.57 29.11
CA VAL A 136 -52.81 -0.77 27.94
C VAL A 136 -54.14 -0.10 28.25
N GLU A 137 -54.08 1.04 28.91
CA GLU A 137 -55.20 1.99 28.89
C GLU A 137 -55.07 2.84 27.63
N TYR A 138 -55.97 2.60 26.68
CA TYR A 138 -56.17 3.47 25.53
C TYR A 138 -56.84 4.76 26.00
N SER A 139 -56.04 5.78 26.30
CA SER A 139 -56.52 7.16 26.36
C SER A 139 -56.00 7.92 25.14
N ASP A 140 -56.96 8.33 24.32
CA ASP A 140 -56.76 9.14 23.12
C ASP A 140 -55.95 10.43 23.39
N ILE A 141 -55.05 10.71 22.45
CA ILE A 141 -54.55 12.01 22.01
C ILE A 141 -53.99 12.95 23.10
N GLN A 142 -52.65 13.05 23.17
CA GLN A 142 -51.97 14.35 23.07
C GLN A 142 -50.61 14.19 22.38
N VAL A 143 -50.43 14.89 21.25
CA VAL A 143 -49.16 15.05 20.57
C VAL A 143 -48.16 15.72 21.52
N ARG A 144 -47.26 14.94 22.12
CA ARG A 144 -46.15 15.46 22.92
C ARG A 144 -45.04 15.96 22.00
N SER A 145 -45.23 17.15 21.44
CA SER A 145 -44.11 18.00 21.06
C SER A 145 -43.47 18.55 22.32
N THR A 146 -42.34 17.97 22.71
CA THR A 146 -41.16 18.62 23.32
C THR A 146 -40.30 17.52 23.94
N ARG A 147 -39.03 17.46 23.51
CA ARG A 147 -38.02 16.57 24.07
C ARG A 147 -38.00 16.77 25.59
N LYS A 148 -38.35 15.74 26.38
CA LYS A 148 -38.51 15.74 27.85
C LYS A 148 -37.25 16.09 28.67
N GLY A 149 -36.24 16.75 28.10
CA GLY A 149 -34.97 17.02 28.77
C GLY A 149 -34.42 18.44 28.63
N PHE A 150 -34.99 19.29 27.77
CA PHE A 150 -34.47 20.64 27.58
C PHE A 150 -35.45 21.67 28.16
N ARG A 151 -35.17 22.11 29.39
CA ARG A 151 -35.78 23.32 29.95
C ARG A 151 -34.98 24.52 29.43
N PRO A 152 -35.53 25.38 28.56
CA PRO A 152 -34.84 26.60 28.15
C PRO A 152 -34.54 27.43 29.42
N GLY A 153 -33.26 27.70 29.68
CA GLY A 153 -32.79 28.48 30.83
C GLY A 153 -32.00 27.72 31.90
N HIS A 154 -32.11 26.38 31.97
CA HIS A 154 -31.35 25.60 32.96
C HIS A 154 -30.11 24.97 32.32
N LEU A 155 -29.01 25.72 32.30
CA LEU A 155 -27.72 25.22 31.82
C LEU A 155 -27.20 24.15 32.79
N THR A 156 -26.91 22.95 32.26
CA THR A 156 -26.29 21.90 33.08
C THR A 156 -24.88 22.29 33.49
N LEU A 157 -24.40 21.78 34.62
CA LEU A 157 -23.04 22.00 35.11
C LEU A 157 -21.97 21.60 34.07
N ARG A 158 -22.29 20.62 33.22
CA ARG A 158 -21.48 20.25 32.04
C ARG A 158 -21.40 21.37 31.01
N LEU A 159 -22.49 22.07 30.70
CA LEU A 159 -22.47 23.19 29.76
C LEU A 159 -21.65 24.36 30.31
N TYR A 160 -21.73 24.65 31.60
CA TYR A 160 -20.86 25.64 32.25
C TYR A 160 -19.37 25.27 32.12
N ASN A 161 -19.03 24.00 32.38
CA ASN A 161 -17.65 23.51 32.25
C ASN A 161 -17.13 23.49 30.80
N LEU A 162 -18.04 23.35 29.81
CA LEU A 162 -17.68 23.40 28.39
C LEU A 162 -17.58 24.84 27.87
N ALA A 163 -18.37 25.77 28.44
CA ALA A 163 -18.32 27.19 28.10
C ALA A 163 -17.11 27.90 28.73
N ALA A 164 -16.62 27.41 29.88
CA ALA A 164 -15.42 27.94 30.51
C ALA A 164 -14.19 27.69 29.62
N PRO A 165 -13.40 28.73 29.27
CA PRO A 165 -12.19 28.54 28.48
C PRO A 165 -11.18 27.69 29.26
N LYS A 166 -10.72 26.60 28.63
CA LYS A 166 -9.64 25.79 29.20
C LYS A 166 -8.31 26.51 29.00
N LEU A 167 -7.82 27.15 30.07
CA LEU A 167 -6.43 27.60 30.15
C LEU A 167 -5.54 26.36 30.14
N ARG A 168 -4.87 26.12 29.02
CA ARG A 168 -3.79 25.13 28.95
C ARG A 168 -2.50 25.82 29.34
N GLU A 169 -1.78 25.27 30.30
CA GLU A 169 -0.42 25.70 30.54
C GLU A 169 0.43 25.25 29.35
N ASP A 170 1.13 26.20 28.71
CA ASP A 170 2.07 25.94 27.62
C ASP A 170 3.33 25.26 28.17
N THR A 171 3.18 23.98 28.52
CA THR A 171 4.28 23.10 28.97
C THR A 171 5.33 22.85 27.89
N THR A 172 4.99 23.13 26.63
CA THR A 172 5.84 23.01 25.45
C THR A 172 6.92 24.08 25.39
N ILE A 173 6.70 25.26 25.97
CA ILE A 173 7.69 26.34 25.94
C ILE A 173 8.59 26.21 27.16
N ARG A 174 9.85 25.85 26.91
CA ARG A 174 10.87 25.81 27.95
C ARG A 174 11.08 27.24 28.48
N ARG A 175 11.10 27.42 29.81
CA ARG A 175 11.33 28.73 30.47
C ARG A 175 12.52 29.52 29.92
N LYS A 176 13.54 28.84 29.40
CA LYS A 176 14.68 29.45 28.67
C LYS A 176 14.92 28.68 27.37
N PRO A 177 14.37 29.11 26.23
CA PRO A 177 14.40 28.34 25.00
C PRO A 177 15.81 28.19 24.40
N PHE A 178 16.67 29.20 24.58
CA PHE A 178 18.02 29.26 23.99
C PHE A 178 19.13 28.75 24.92
N THR A 179 18.81 28.31 26.14
CA THR A 179 19.83 27.84 27.07
C THR A 179 20.22 26.39 26.77
N VAL A 180 21.50 26.19 26.46
CA VAL A 180 22.09 24.86 26.29
C VAL A 180 22.07 24.11 27.64
N ARG A 181 21.70 22.83 27.62
CA ARG A 181 21.69 22.00 28.84
C ARG A 181 23.12 21.83 29.37
N ARG A 182 23.30 21.87 30.70
CA ARG A 182 24.62 21.63 31.34
C ARG A 182 25.24 20.29 30.96
N SER A 183 24.43 19.25 30.76
CA SER A 183 24.92 17.94 30.30
C SER A 183 25.49 17.99 28.89
N ALA A 184 24.92 18.81 28.00
CA ALA A 184 25.44 19.00 26.65
C ALA A 184 26.76 19.79 26.67
N MET A 185 26.89 20.80 27.52
CA MET A 185 28.17 21.53 27.69
C MET A 185 29.30 20.65 28.27
N ARG A 186 28.95 19.63 29.05
CA ARG A 186 29.90 18.68 29.65
C ARG A 186 30.17 17.44 28.79
N ALA A 187 29.44 17.28 27.68
CA ALA A 187 29.60 16.11 26.82
C ALA A 187 30.96 16.18 26.11
N LYS A 188 31.74 15.11 26.20
CA LYS A 188 32.99 14.95 25.45
C LYS A 188 32.70 14.32 24.09
N LEU A 189 33.51 14.64 23.10
CA LEU A 189 33.45 14.00 21.78
C LEU A 189 33.71 12.50 21.91
N THR A 190 33.00 11.70 21.13
CA THR A 190 33.30 10.28 20.98
C THR A 190 34.51 10.11 20.07
N PRO A 191 35.33 9.06 20.24
CA PRO A 191 36.56 8.88 19.46
C PRO A 191 36.30 8.84 17.95
N ARG A 192 35.14 8.32 17.52
CA ARG A 192 34.74 8.33 16.11
C ARG A 192 34.43 9.73 15.59
N LEU A 193 33.75 10.57 16.39
CA LEU A 193 33.47 11.95 15.99
C LEU A 193 34.74 12.79 15.94
N GLU A 194 35.69 12.52 16.84
CA GLU A 194 37.02 13.12 16.82
C GLU A 194 37.76 12.76 15.51
N GLN A 195 37.78 11.50 15.12
CA GLN A 195 38.35 11.06 13.83
C GLN A 195 37.66 11.71 12.63
N LEU A 196 36.33 11.81 12.63
CA LEU A 196 35.57 12.43 11.55
C LEU A 196 35.71 13.95 11.49
N SER A 197 36.06 14.59 12.62
CA SER A 197 36.30 16.03 12.68
C SER A 197 37.60 16.44 12.02
N GLN A 198 38.54 15.50 11.86
CA GLN A 198 39.79 15.76 11.16
C GLN A 198 39.51 15.93 9.66
N PRO A 199 40.08 16.96 9.01
CA PRO A 199 39.92 17.15 7.58
C PRO A 199 40.49 15.94 6.85
N ARG A 200 39.80 15.50 5.79
CA ARG A 200 40.33 14.46 4.91
C ARG A 200 41.60 15.00 4.26
N GLN A 201 42.75 14.41 4.59
CA GLN A 201 43.98 14.66 3.87
C GLN A 201 43.72 14.28 2.41
N GLN A 202 43.73 15.27 1.52
CA GLN A 202 43.76 15.00 0.08
C GLN A 202 45.10 14.34 -0.18
N PHE A 203 45.10 13.05 -0.51
CA PHE A 203 46.29 12.42 -1.07
C PHE A 203 46.59 13.20 -2.35
N SER A 204 47.66 14.00 -2.34
CA SER A 204 48.22 14.51 -3.58
C SER A 204 48.65 13.29 -4.37
N CYS A 205 47.90 12.97 -5.43
CA CYS A 205 48.27 11.93 -6.37
C CYS A 205 49.57 12.38 -7.04
N ASN A 206 50.70 11.93 -6.52
CA ASN A 206 51.97 12.00 -7.23
C ASN A 206 51.89 10.94 -8.32
N TRP A 207 51.56 11.38 -9.53
CA TRP A 207 51.78 10.62 -10.75
C TRP A 207 53.22 10.89 -11.17
N GLU A 208 54.13 10.01 -10.75
CA GLU A 208 55.45 9.82 -11.40
C GLU A 208 55.36 8.65 -12.37
#